data_AF-A0A821Y8V1-F1
#
_entry.id   AF-A0A821Y8V1-F1
#
_cell.length_a   1.000
_cell.length_b   1.000
_cell.length_c   1.000
_cell.angle_alpha   90.00
_cell.angle_beta   90.00
_cell.angle_gamma   90.00
#
_symmetry.space_group_name_H-M   'P 1'
#
loop_
_entity.id
_entity.type
_entity.pdbx_description
1 polymer ?
#
loop_
_entity_poly.entity_id
_entity_poly.type
_entity_poly.pdbx_seq_one_letter_code
_entity_poly.pdbx_strand_id
1 'polypeptide(L)'
;MDGSPPINFVPPTELPLNISPLDSSIPSRFSKNTSIGTLLDESFIEEWITGVSYGDYFTACVPSHCTFEYATRNNMLYVATSILGLYGGLTIGFRFIAWN
;
A
#
# COMPACT_ATOMS: atom_id res chain seq x y z
N MET A 1 26.22 -7.00 8.49
CA MET A 1 25.69 -7.54 7.22
C MET A 1 24.74 -6.48 6.70
N ASP A 2 25.25 -5.51 5.96
CA ASP A 2 24.55 -4.27 5.57
C ASP A 2 23.68 -4.43 4.32
N GLY A 3 23.60 -5.64 3.75
CA GLY A 3 22.77 -5.94 2.58
C GLY A 3 23.19 -5.21 1.32
N SER A 4 24.34 -4.54 1.32
CA SER A 4 24.80 -3.78 0.16
C SER A 4 25.40 -4.75 -0.88
N PRO A 5 24.97 -4.68 -2.15
CA PRO A 5 25.60 -5.47 -3.20
C PRO A 5 27.09 -5.07 -3.35
N PRO A 6 27.97 -6.01 -3.70
CA PRO A 6 29.39 -5.72 -3.89
C PRO A 6 29.58 -4.67 -4.99
N ILE A 7 30.51 -3.74 -4.77
CA ILE A 7 30.86 -2.62 -5.67
C ILE A 7 31.29 -3.02 -7.10
N ASN A 8 31.40 -4.33 -7.38
CA ASN A 8 31.77 -4.90 -8.67
C ASN A 8 30.65 -5.76 -9.28
N PHE A 9 29.39 -5.55 -8.90
CA PHE A 9 28.27 -6.22 -9.55
C PHE A 9 28.09 -5.67 -10.97
N VAL A 10 28.72 -6.33 -11.94
CA VAL A 10 28.42 -6.15 -13.36
C VAL A 10 27.29 -7.12 -13.70
N PRO A 11 26.09 -6.64 -14.03
CA PRO A 11 25.03 -7.53 -14.50
C PRO A 11 25.52 -8.23 -15.78
N PRO A 12 25.27 -9.54 -15.93
CA PRO A 12 25.62 -10.24 -17.16
C PRO A 12 24.93 -9.55 -18.35
N THR A 13 25.71 -9.25 -19.39
CA THR A 13 25.26 -8.53 -20.59
C THR A 13 24.15 -9.26 -21.32
N GLU A 14 24.08 -10.59 -21.14
CA GLU A 14 23.03 -11.45 -21.64
C GLU A 14 22.61 -12.40 -20.51
N LEU A 15 21.37 -12.25 -20.06
CA LEU A 15 20.72 -13.27 -19.26
C LEU A 15 20.15 -14.28 -20.27
N PRO A 16 20.60 -15.55 -20.30
CA PRO A 16 19.95 -16.61 -21.07
C PRO A 16 18.64 -17.00 -20.38
N LEU A 17 17.71 -16.04 -20.28
CA LEU A 17 16.41 -16.19 -19.67
C LEU A 17 15.43 -16.54 -20.78
N ASN A 18 15.21 -17.85 -20.97
CA ASN A 18 14.17 -18.33 -21.86
C ASN A 18 12.82 -18.24 -21.14
N ILE A 19 12.22 -17.05 -21.18
CA ILE A 19 10.94 -16.78 -20.52
C ILE A 19 9.83 -17.19 -21.48
N SER A 20 9.13 -18.26 -21.12
CA SER A 20 7.91 -18.67 -21.80
C SER A 20 6.70 -18.33 -20.94
N PRO A 21 5.57 -17.91 -21.54
CA PRO A 21 4.34 -17.71 -20.80
C PRO A 21 3.90 -19.04 -20.15
N LEU A 22 3.28 -18.93 -18.98
CA LEU A 22 2.75 -20.09 -18.26
C LEU A 22 1.67 -20.82 -19.08
N ASP A 23 0.85 -20.06 -19.80
CA ASP A 23 -0.12 -20.55 -20.77
C ASP A 23 -0.09 -19.64 -22.01
N SER A 24 0.27 -20.20 -23.16
CA SER A 24 0.35 -19.47 -24.43
C SER A 24 -0.98 -19.35 -25.16
N SER A 25 -2.03 -20.05 -24.69
CA SER A 25 -3.37 -20.01 -25.27
C SER A 25 -4.20 -18.83 -24.75
N ILE A 26 -3.81 -18.26 -23.60
CA ILE A 26 -4.48 -17.11 -22.99
C ILE A 26 -3.98 -15.82 -23.66
N PRO A 27 -4.88 -14.97 -24.18
CA PRO A 27 -4.48 -13.68 -24.71
C PRO A 27 -3.97 -12.78 -23.58
N SER A 28 -2.75 -12.26 -23.73
CA SER A 28 -2.19 -11.24 -22.84
C SER A 28 -2.37 -9.85 -23.43
N ARG A 29 -2.56 -8.86 -22.56
CA ARG A 29 -2.56 -7.44 -22.90
C ARG A 29 -1.18 -6.97 -23.34
N PHE A 30 -0.12 -7.59 -22.82
CA PHE A 30 1.26 -7.23 -23.12
C PHE A 30 1.87 -8.14 -24.19
N SER A 31 2.61 -7.52 -25.11
CA SER A 31 3.41 -8.26 -26.08
C SER A 31 4.68 -8.79 -25.43
N LYS A 32 5.22 -9.90 -25.96
CA LYS A 32 6.52 -10.46 -25.53
C LYS A 32 7.69 -9.48 -25.73
N ASN A 33 7.51 -8.48 -26.59
CA ASN A 33 8.49 -7.43 -26.83
C ASN A 33 8.33 -6.20 -25.92
N THR A 34 7.34 -6.19 -25.02
CA THR A 34 7.13 -5.10 -24.08
C THR A 34 8.29 -5.04 -23.08
N SER A 35 8.81 -3.84 -22.84
CA SER A 35 9.91 -3.64 -21.89
C SER A 35 9.43 -3.85 -20.46
N ILE A 36 10.26 -4.45 -19.60
CA ILE A 36 9.96 -4.65 -18.17
C ILE A 36 9.53 -3.35 -17.48
N GLY A 37 10.11 -2.20 -17.86
CA GLY A 37 9.75 -0.91 -17.29
C GLY A 37 8.27 -0.54 -17.53
N THR A 38 7.76 -0.86 -18.71
CA THR A 38 6.34 -0.67 -19.06
C THR A 38 5.43 -1.62 -18.28
N LEU A 39 5.85 -2.87 -18.06
CA LEU A 39 5.09 -3.80 -17.21
C LEU A 39 5.02 -3.33 -15.76
N LEU A 40 6.13 -2.78 -15.22
CA LEU A 40 6.18 -2.22 -13.86
C LEU A 40 5.28 -0.99 -13.72
N ASP A 41 5.31 -0.08 -14.69
CA ASP A 41 4.45 1.11 -14.71
C ASP A 41 2.96 0.73 -14.68
N GLU A 42 2.61 -0.32 -15.41
CA GLU A 42 1.27 -0.88 -15.48
C GLU A 42 0.98 -1.96 -14.41
N SER A 43 1.88 -2.13 -13.43
CA SER A 43 1.77 -3.11 -12.33
C SER A 43 1.46 -4.55 -12.76
N PHE A 44 1.86 -4.94 -13.97
CA PHE A 44 1.57 -6.25 -14.57
C PHE A 44 0.08 -6.58 -14.67
N ILE A 45 -0.79 -5.57 -14.71
CA ILE A 45 -2.23 -5.78 -14.74
C ILE A 45 -2.64 -6.20 -16.15
N GLU A 46 -3.17 -7.42 -16.31
CA GLU A 46 -3.66 -7.92 -17.60
C GLU A 46 -5.10 -7.47 -17.87
N GLU A 47 -5.97 -7.49 -16.85
CA GLU A 47 -7.38 -7.14 -16.95
C GLU A 47 -7.87 -6.42 -15.69
N TRP A 48 -8.74 -5.42 -15.88
CA TRP A 48 -9.41 -4.71 -14.80
C TRP A 48 -10.81 -5.27 -14.58
N ILE A 49 -10.97 -6.11 -13.56
CA ILE A 49 -12.28 -6.64 -13.19
C ILE A 49 -12.94 -5.65 -12.22
N THR A 50 -14.02 -4.98 -12.65
CA THR A 50 -14.71 -3.95 -11.85
C THR A 50 -15.91 -4.48 -11.07
N GLY A 51 -16.35 -5.71 -11.35
CA GLY A 51 -17.50 -6.37 -10.71
C GLY A 51 -17.13 -7.36 -9.60
N VAL A 52 -15.97 -7.21 -8.96
CA VAL A 52 -15.50 -8.19 -7.96
C VAL A 52 -16.21 -7.95 -6.64
N SER A 53 -16.85 -9.00 -6.11
CA SER A 53 -17.34 -9.00 -4.74
C SER A 53 -16.15 -9.20 -3.80
N TYR A 54 -15.77 -8.13 -3.09
CA TYR A 54 -14.71 -8.21 -2.09
C TYR A 54 -15.05 -9.24 -1.00
N GLY A 55 -16.33 -9.38 -0.64
CA GLY A 55 -16.78 -10.37 0.35
C GLY A 55 -16.45 -11.80 -0.08
N ASP A 56 -16.73 -12.16 -1.33
CA ASP A 56 -16.44 -13.48 -1.86
C ASP A 56 -14.93 -13.72 -1.99
N TYR A 57 -14.18 -12.68 -2.38
CA TYR A 57 -12.71 -12.72 -2.43
C TYR A 57 -12.10 -12.99 -1.05
N PHE A 58 -12.51 -12.25 -0.02
CA PHE A 58 -12.03 -12.46 1.35
C PHE A 58 -12.43 -13.82 1.91
N THR A 59 -13.62 -14.31 1.56
CA THR A 59 -14.08 -15.64 1.96
C THR A 59 -13.27 -16.75 1.30
N ALA A 60 -12.89 -16.60 0.03
CA ALA A 60 -12.05 -17.56 -0.67
C ALA A 60 -10.61 -17.58 -0.14
N CYS A 61 -10.05 -16.41 0.23
CA CYS A 61 -8.67 -16.30 0.70
C CYS A 61 -8.46 -16.64 2.18
N VAL A 62 -9.53 -16.69 3.00
CA VAL A 62 -9.51 -16.97 4.46
C VAL A 62 -8.20 -16.49 5.11
N PRO A 63 -7.94 -15.16 5.13
CA PRO A 63 -6.67 -14.65 5.58
C PRO A 63 -6.40 -15.06 7.03
N SER A 64 -5.27 -15.73 7.28
CA SER A 64 -4.90 -16.20 8.62
C SER A 64 -4.58 -15.05 9.58
N HIS A 65 -4.18 -13.90 9.04
CA HIS A 65 -3.91 -12.68 9.79
C HIS A 65 -4.50 -11.48 9.05
N CYS A 66 -5.35 -10.72 9.74
CA CYS A 66 -5.81 -9.43 9.26
C CYS A 66 -4.89 -8.33 9.81
N THR A 67 -4.21 -7.63 8.91
CA THR A 67 -3.45 -6.42 9.27
C THR A 67 -4.37 -5.22 9.05
N PHE A 68 -4.77 -4.57 10.14
CA PHE A 68 -5.51 -3.32 10.05
C PHE A 68 -4.52 -2.18 9.90
N GLU A 69 -4.49 -1.56 8.73
CA GLU A 69 -3.78 -0.31 8.56
C GLU A 69 -4.64 0.81 9.13
N TYR A 70 -4.25 1.32 10.31
CA TYR A 70 -4.86 2.52 10.86
C TYR A 70 -4.41 3.70 10.00
N ALA A 71 -5.14 3.97 8.91
CA ALA A 71 -4.99 5.19 8.16
C ALA A 71 -5.43 6.36 9.05
N THR A 72 -4.50 6.93 9.81
CA THR A 72 -4.72 8.18 10.53
C THR A 72 -4.87 9.28 9.50
N ARG A 73 -6.09 9.47 9.01
CA ARG A 73 -6.44 10.63 8.21
C ARG A 73 -6.22 11.83 9.11
N ASN A 74 -5.15 12.60 8.90
CA ASN A 74 -4.83 13.83 9.63
C ASN A 74 -6.05 14.76 9.57
N ASN A 75 -6.94 14.63 10.54
CA ASN A 75 -8.20 15.34 10.54
C ASN A 75 -7.93 16.68 11.22
N MET A 76 -7.81 17.74 10.43
CA MET A 76 -7.63 19.11 10.93
C MET A 76 -8.68 19.48 11.97
N LEU A 77 -9.90 18.93 11.84
CA LEU A 77 -10.97 19.08 12.82
C LEU A 77 -10.56 18.52 14.19
N TYR A 78 -9.93 17.35 14.23
CA TYR A 78 -9.48 16.69 15.47
C TYR A 78 -8.42 17.54 16.21
N VAL A 79 -7.50 18.15 15.47
CA VAL A 79 -6.50 19.08 16.03
C VAL A 79 -7.18 20.32 16.59
N ALA A 80 -8.12 20.92 15.85
CA ALA A 80 -8.85 22.10 16.30
C ALA A 80 -9.70 21.83 17.55
N THR A 81 -10.45 20.73 17.58
CA THR A 81 -11.26 20.34 18.74
C THR A 81 -10.40 20.04 19.97
N SER A 82 -9.21 19.48 19.78
CA SER A 82 -8.28 19.20 20.87
C SER A 82 -7.75 20.48 21.51
N ILE A 83 -7.39 21.50 20.69
CA ILE A 83 -6.92 22.80 21.20
C ILE A 83 -8.04 23.52 21.96
N LEU A 84 -9.26 23.55 21.39
CA LEU A 84 -10.42 24.17 22.02
C LEU A 84 -10.80 23.47 23.33
N GLY A 85 -10.76 22.13 23.35
CA GLY A 85 -11.01 21.33 24.55
C GLY A 85 -9.97 21.57 25.64
N LEU A 86 -8.69 21.68 25.29
CA LEU A 86 -7.62 21.99 26.22
C LEU A 86 -7.79 23.39 26.83
N TYR A 87 -8.02 24.41 25.99
CA TYR A 87 -8.22 25.78 26.45
C TYR A 87 -9.46 25.92 27.34
N GLY A 88 -10.58 25.33 26.91
CA GLY A 88 -11.83 25.36 27.66
C GLY A 88 -11.72 24.62 28.99
N GLY A 89 -11.22 23.38 28.96
CA GLY A 89 -11.05 22.55 30.15
C GLY A 89 -10.08 23.14 31.17
N LEU A 90 -8.95 23.68 30.71
CA LEU A 90 -7.97 24.34 31.57
C LEU A 90 -8.55 25.59 32.24
N THR A 91 -9.29 26.41 31.50
CA THR A 91 -9.91 27.63 32.03
C THR A 91 -10.96 27.31 33.09
N ILE A 92 -11.81 26.31 32.85
CA ILE A 92 -12.84 25.87 33.79
C ILE A 92 -12.19 25.21 35.01
N GLY A 93 -11.20 24.35 34.80
CA GLY A 93 -10.45 23.68 35.87
C GLY A 93 -9.77 24.67 36.81
N PHE A 94 -9.06 25.67 36.27
CA PHE A 94 -8.45 26.72 37.09
C PHE A 94 -9.48 27.55 37.84
N ARG A 95 -10.62 27.88 37.23
CA ARG A 95 -11.71 28.58 37.92
C ARG A 95 -12.30 27.76 39.05
N PHE A 96 -12.43 26.45 38.87
CA PHE A 96 -12.93 25.54 39.90
C PHE A 96 -11.97 25.45 41.09
N ILE A 97 -10.66 25.34 40.82
CA ILE A 97 -9.62 25.31 41.86
C ILE A 97 -9.50 26.66 42.58
N ALA A 98 -9.65 27.78 41.88
CA ALA A 98 -9.57 29.11 42.49
C ALA A 98 -10.84 29.54 43.25
N TRP A 99 -11.98 28.88 42.99
CA TRP A 99 -13.25 29.12 43.69
C TRP A 99 -13.42 28.23 44.92
N ASN A 100 -12.74 27.09 44.99
CA ASN A 100 -12.69 26.20 46.15
C ASN A 100 -11.61 26.64 47.14
#